data_AF-C4V8L3-F1
#
_entry.id   AF-C4V8L3-F1
#
_cell.length_a   1.000
_cell.length_b   1.000
_cell.length_c   1.000
_cell.angle_alpha   90.00
_cell.angle_beta   90.00
_cell.angle_gamma   90.00
#
_symmetry.space_group_name_H-M   'P 1'
#
loop_
_entity.id
_entity.type
_entity.pdbx_description
1 polymer ?
#
loop_
_entity_poly.entity_id
_entity_poly.type
_entity_poly.pdbx_seq_one_letter_code
_entity_poly.pdbx_strand_id
1 'polypeptide(L)'
;MHATIRRLLIAHKKIKHKLRNLDNEDVINIGSEKIISYKNSYFKKLLYILNIKDIDLGLSYFYNSSIKGNSSSQIFFSGNFQYTIKIIKESELTTFLKIAEDYLNYMINNQNTFLVKILGCFTHVQNKNKIHFIIMKNIFSTRNIKYIYDLKGFNVDRKTDHFIKKDKDWINDRYKIDNKLCDNILENIEKDIHFLKIHNIMDYSLVISVNTIPCNKYFDREYKINKQSNSFTILKQGEYSIGIIDILTSYGEYKKIEDWFNFLCLCSLNKSCKDPEKYSERFIKNIYNNLFQKK
;
A
#
# COMPACT_ATOMS: atom_id res chain seq x y z
N MET A 1 15.73 -14.25 -5.56
CA MET A 1 14.98 -13.32 -4.67
C MET A 1 15.91 -12.61 -3.67
N HIS A 2 16.52 -13.29 -2.70
CA HIS A 2 17.40 -12.64 -1.70
C HIS A 2 18.55 -11.81 -2.31
N ALA A 3 19.17 -12.31 -3.39
CA ALA A 3 20.21 -11.57 -4.13
C ALA A 3 19.67 -10.29 -4.77
N THR A 4 18.48 -10.34 -5.37
CA THR A 4 17.81 -9.19 -6.01
C THR A 4 17.58 -8.06 -5.03
N ILE A 5 16.98 -8.34 -3.87
CA ILE A 5 16.67 -7.32 -2.86
C ILE A 5 17.95 -6.72 -2.30
N ARG A 6 18.93 -7.57 -1.96
CA ARG A 6 20.23 -7.10 -1.47
C ARG A 6 20.90 -6.18 -2.48
N ARG A 7 20.81 -6.50 -3.78
CA ARG A 7 21.24 -5.60 -4.86
C ARG A 7 20.48 -4.30 -4.83
N LEU A 8 19.13 -4.31 -4.80
CA LEU A 8 18.30 -3.10 -4.73
C LEU A 8 18.65 -2.20 -3.53
N LEU A 9 18.92 -2.77 -2.35
CA LEU A 9 19.33 -2.03 -1.16
C LEU A 9 20.73 -1.41 -1.32
N ILE A 10 21.69 -2.16 -1.86
CA ILE A 10 23.04 -1.65 -2.15
C ILE A 10 22.97 -0.53 -3.21
N ALA A 11 22.18 -0.76 -4.26
CA ALA A 11 21.85 0.19 -5.31
C ALA A 11 21.32 1.49 -4.70
N HIS A 12 20.25 1.41 -3.91
CA HIS A 12 19.68 2.55 -3.20
C HIS A 12 20.72 3.26 -2.34
N LYS A 13 21.51 2.52 -1.54
CA LYS A 13 22.56 3.10 -0.68
C LYS A 13 23.61 3.86 -1.49
N LYS A 14 23.99 3.39 -2.68
CA LYS A 14 24.95 4.06 -3.57
C LYS A 14 24.38 5.34 -4.18
N ILE A 15 23.06 5.39 -4.40
CA ILE A 15 22.43 6.52 -5.09
C ILE A 15 21.78 7.54 -4.16
N LYS A 16 21.51 7.21 -2.90
CA LYS A 16 20.72 8.07 -2.01
C LYS A 16 21.25 9.50 -1.90
N HIS A 17 22.56 9.68 -1.90
CA HIS A 17 23.19 11.00 -1.86
C HIS A 17 23.00 11.77 -3.18
N LYS A 18 22.93 11.06 -4.30
CA LYS A 18 22.68 11.63 -5.63
C LYS A 18 21.22 12.04 -5.82
N LEU A 19 20.26 11.31 -5.22
CA LEU A 19 18.81 11.59 -5.32
C LEU A 19 18.43 13.05 -5.01
N ARG A 20 19.23 13.77 -4.22
CA ARG A 20 18.98 15.18 -3.87
C ARG A 20 19.09 16.16 -5.04
N ASN A 21 19.88 15.80 -6.05
CA ASN A 21 20.29 16.64 -7.18
C ASN A 21 19.87 16.07 -8.53
N LEU A 22 18.94 15.12 -8.56
CA LEU A 22 18.50 14.48 -9.79
C LEU A 22 17.43 15.29 -10.53
N ASP A 23 17.50 15.22 -11.86
CA ASP A 23 16.47 15.65 -12.80
C ASP A 23 15.23 14.76 -12.69
N ASN A 24 14.12 15.17 -13.32
CA ASN A 24 12.82 14.51 -13.17
C ASN A 24 12.82 13.00 -13.46
N GLU A 25 13.66 12.55 -14.39
CA GLU A 25 14.00 11.16 -14.61
C GLU A 25 15.51 11.07 -14.74
N ASP A 26 16.13 10.10 -14.07
CA ASP A 26 17.59 9.98 -14.08
C ASP A 26 18.06 8.54 -14.13
N VAL A 27 19.12 8.32 -14.92
CA VAL A 27 19.77 7.02 -15.10
C VAL A 27 21.09 7.01 -14.35
N ILE A 28 21.20 6.12 -13.37
CA ILE A 28 22.36 6.01 -12.50
C ILE A 28 23.04 4.69 -12.75
N ASN A 29 24.25 4.76 -13.32
CA ASN A 29 25.07 3.59 -13.63
C ASN A 29 25.80 3.09 -12.36
N ILE A 30 25.77 1.78 -12.13
CA ILE A 30 26.44 1.08 -11.03
C ILE A 30 27.19 -0.13 -11.62
N GLY A 31 28.41 0.09 -12.10
CA GLY A 31 29.16 -0.93 -12.83
C GLY A 31 28.43 -1.29 -14.13
N SER A 32 28.09 -2.57 -14.32
CA SER A 32 27.32 -3.07 -15.47
C SER A 32 25.80 -2.98 -15.29
N GLU A 33 25.33 -2.53 -14.13
CA GLU A 33 23.90 -2.36 -13.82
C GLU A 33 23.52 -0.88 -13.93
N LYS A 34 22.23 -0.60 -14.16
CA LYS A 34 21.70 0.76 -14.11
C LYS A 34 20.42 0.83 -13.30
N ILE A 35 20.20 1.95 -12.63
CA ILE A 35 18.95 2.29 -11.95
C ILE A 35 18.36 3.48 -12.66
N ILE A 36 17.11 3.37 -13.06
CA ILE A 36 16.31 4.49 -13.54
C ILE A 36 15.45 4.93 -12.35
N SER A 37 15.51 6.22 -12.05
CA SER A 37 14.67 6.87 -11.04
C SER A 37 13.67 7.76 -11.74
N TYR A 38 12.40 7.67 -11.34
CA TYR A 38 11.32 8.44 -11.97
C TYR A 38 10.75 9.46 -10.99
N LYS A 39 10.28 10.58 -11.54
CA LYS A 39 9.54 11.62 -10.80
C LYS A 39 10.35 12.15 -9.60
N ASN A 40 11.65 12.41 -9.77
CA ASN A 40 12.51 12.82 -8.66
C ASN A 40 12.11 14.16 -8.04
N SER A 41 11.77 15.19 -8.84
CA SER A 41 11.32 16.48 -8.27
C SER A 41 10.00 16.35 -7.52
N TYR A 42 9.09 15.51 -8.03
CA TYR A 42 7.84 15.13 -7.39
C TYR A 42 8.12 14.50 -6.01
N PHE A 43 9.01 13.51 -5.93
CA PHE A 43 9.30 12.83 -4.67
C PHE A 43 10.03 13.77 -3.70
N LYS A 44 10.89 14.67 -4.20
CA LYS A 44 11.53 15.71 -3.39
C LYS A 44 10.49 16.62 -2.71
N LYS A 45 9.46 17.06 -3.45
CA LYS A 45 8.33 17.83 -2.90
C LYS A 45 7.56 17.02 -1.86
N LEU A 46 7.20 15.78 -2.19
CA LEU A 46 6.44 14.91 -1.29
C LEU A 46 7.19 14.64 0.02
N LEU A 47 8.48 14.32 -0.05
CA LEU A 47 9.33 14.09 1.12
C LEU A 47 9.43 15.33 2.01
N TYR A 48 9.52 16.52 1.41
CA TYR A 48 9.50 17.78 2.15
C TYR A 48 8.19 17.97 2.93
N ILE A 49 7.03 17.77 2.28
CA ILE A 49 5.70 17.88 2.91
C ILE A 49 5.52 16.87 4.04
N LEU A 50 6.05 15.65 3.87
CA LEU A 50 6.00 14.59 4.89
C LEU A 50 7.05 14.75 5.99
N ASN A 51 7.89 15.80 5.94
CA ASN A 51 9.02 16.02 6.85
C ASN A 51 10.00 14.82 6.92
N ILE A 52 10.27 14.20 5.76
CA ILE A 52 11.20 13.08 5.63
C ILE A 52 12.51 13.61 5.02
N LYS A 53 13.57 13.71 5.84
CA LYS A 53 14.87 14.25 5.42
C LYS A 53 15.67 13.31 4.52
N ASP A 54 15.59 12.01 4.78
CA ASP A 54 16.27 10.97 4.00
C ASP A 54 15.52 9.65 4.13
N ILE A 55 15.53 8.85 3.05
CA ILE A 55 15.02 7.49 3.05
C ILE A 55 16.21 6.57 3.31
N ASP A 56 16.38 6.11 4.54
CA ASP A 56 17.37 5.08 4.83
C ASP A 56 16.73 3.69 4.85
N LEU A 57 16.99 2.91 3.80
CA LEU A 57 16.55 1.52 3.73
C LEU A 57 17.44 0.57 4.54
N GLY A 58 18.66 0.98 4.89
CA GLY A 58 19.69 0.10 5.41
C GLY A 58 20.16 -0.96 4.40
N LEU A 59 20.95 -1.93 4.87
CA LEU A 59 21.39 -3.10 4.08
C LEU A 59 20.72 -4.41 4.50
N SER A 60 20.05 -4.41 5.65
CA SER A 60 19.20 -5.50 6.11
C SER A 60 17.76 -5.28 5.65
N TYR A 61 17.00 -6.37 5.54
CA TYR A 61 15.58 -6.33 5.25
C TYR A 61 14.86 -7.47 5.96
N PHE A 62 13.56 -7.29 6.11
CA PHE A 62 12.66 -8.34 6.56
C PHE A 62 11.82 -8.79 5.36
N TYR A 63 11.71 -10.10 5.21
CA TYR A 63 10.80 -10.72 4.27
C TYR A 63 9.93 -11.68 5.08
N ASN A 64 8.63 -11.46 5.07
CA ASN A 64 7.68 -12.40 5.62
C ASN A 64 6.98 -13.09 4.45
N SER A 65 7.25 -14.38 4.26
CA SER A 65 6.65 -15.19 3.19
C SER A 65 5.13 -15.29 3.29
N SER A 66 4.55 -15.10 4.48
CA SER A 66 3.10 -15.06 4.69
C SER A 66 2.47 -13.76 4.18
N ILE A 67 3.26 -12.68 4.00
CA ILE A 67 2.79 -11.40 3.41
C ILE A 67 2.83 -11.42 1.88
N LYS A 68 2.97 -12.60 1.29
CA LYS A 68 2.89 -12.78 -0.15
C LYS A 68 1.41 -12.76 -0.56
N GLY A 69 0.96 -11.65 -1.15
CA GLY A 69 -0.35 -11.58 -1.78
C GLY A 69 -0.50 -12.62 -2.91
N ASN A 70 -1.74 -12.91 -3.31
CA ASN A 70 -2.03 -13.71 -4.51
C ASN A 70 -1.50 -13.05 -5.79
N SER A 71 -1.16 -11.76 -5.74
CA SER A 71 -0.42 -11.04 -6.77
C SER A 71 1.06 -11.40 -6.72
N SER A 72 1.64 -11.67 -7.88
CA SER A 72 3.07 -11.94 -8.09
C SER A 72 4.05 -10.86 -7.60
N SER A 73 3.59 -9.80 -6.92
CA SER A 73 4.36 -8.68 -6.38
C SER A 73 4.92 -9.01 -5.01
N GLN A 74 6.25 -9.05 -4.90
CA GLN A 74 6.96 -9.34 -3.65
C GLN A 74 7.13 -8.06 -2.81
N ILE A 75 6.95 -8.19 -1.50
CA ILE A 75 7.04 -7.09 -0.53
C ILE A 75 8.19 -7.35 0.45
N PHE A 76 8.97 -6.31 0.73
CA PHE A 76 10.09 -6.33 1.67
C PHE A 76 10.01 -5.14 2.60
N PHE A 77 10.52 -5.28 3.82
CA PHE A 77 10.61 -4.17 4.77
C PHE A 77 12.06 -3.80 5.02
N SER A 78 12.35 -2.51 5.13
CA SER A 78 13.69 -2.00 5.42
C SER A 78 14.20 -2.49 6.78
N GLY A 79 15.52 -2.45 6.97
CA GLY A 79 16.19 -2.88 8.20
C GLY A 79 15.75 -2.11 9.46
N ASN A 80 15.31 -0.86 9.30
CA ASN A 80 14.72 -0.03 10.36
C ASN A 80 13.18 -0.12 10.43
N PHE A 81 12.54 -0.92 9.55
CA PHE A 81 11.10 -1.13 9.46
C PHE A 81 10.26 0.12 9.15
N GLN A 82 10.88 1.24 8.78
CA GLN A 82 10.17 2.48 8.44
C GLN A 82 9.62 2.47 7.01
N TYR A 83 10.18 1.64 6.13
CA TYR A 83 9.88 1.63 4.71
C TYR A 83 9.57 0.23 4.21
N THR A 84 8.73 0.17 3.18
CA THR A 84 8.36 -1.03 2.47
C THR A 84 8.82 -0.90 1.02
N ILE A 85 9.45 -1.93 0.48
CA ILE A 85 9.84 -2.03 -0.92
C ILE A 85 8.90 -3.03 -1.57
N LYS A 86 8.14 -2.59 -2.57
CA LYS A 86 7.24 -3.46 -3.34
C LYS A 86 7.76 -3.57 -4.77
N ILE A 87 7.97 -4.81 -5.23
CA ILE A 87 8.18 -5.07 -6.66
C ILE A 87 6.84 -4.96 -7.35
N ILE A 88 6.79 -4.13 -8.41
CA ILE A 88 5.56 -3.84 -9.16
C ILE A 88 5.69 -4.29 -10.61
N LYS A 89 4.55 -4.49 -11.26
CA LYS A 89 4.47 -4.77 -12.71
C LYS A 89 4.75 -3.50 -13.52
N GLU A 90 5.10 -3.67 -14.79
CA GLU A 90 5.22 -2.55 -15.76
C GLU A 90 3.90 -1.75 -15.88
N SER A 91 2.75 -2.42 -15.79
CA SER A 91 1.42 -1.79 -15.76
C SER A 91 1.20 -0.89 -14.53
N GLU A 92 1.63 -1.35 -13.36
CA GLU A 92 1.58 -0.56 -12.12
C GLU A 92 2.54 0.63 -12.18
N LEU A 93 3.73 0.47 -12.77
CA LEU A 93 4.67 1.58 -13.03
C LEU A 93 4.01 2.61 -13.94
N THR A 94 3.47 2.17 -15.07
CA THR A 94 2.77 3.02 -16.03
C THR A 94 1.61 3.77 -15.38
N THR A 95 0.83 3.08 -14.53
CA THR A 95 -0.27 3.68 -13.76
C THR A 95 0.26 4.78 -12.83
N PHE A 96 1.30 4.50 -12.03
CA PHE A 96 1.89 5.50 -11.15
C PHE A 96 2.37 6.73 -11.91
N LEU A 97 3.09 6.55 -13.02
CA LEU A 97 3.62 7.67 -13.81
C LEU A 97 2.50 8.55 -14.38
N LYS A 98 1.36 7.96 -14.76
CA LYS A 98 0.17 8.68 -15.23
C LYS A 98 -0.48 9.52 -14.13
N ILE A 99 -0.62 8.98 -12.91
CA ILE A 99 -1.35 9.64 -11.82
C ILE A 99 -0.46 10.47 -10.89
N ALA A 100 0.86 10.50 -11.12
CA ALA A 100 1.82 11.05 -10.17
C ALA A 100 1.43 12.47 -9.72
N GLU A 101 1.29 13.45 -10.63
CA GLU A 101 1.02 14.84 -10.23
C GLU A 101 -0.29 14.99 -9.43
N ASP A 102 -1.36 14.31 -9.85
CA ASP A 102 -2.65 14.32 -9.14
C ASP A 102 -2.53 13.69 -7.75
N TYR A 103 -1.73 12.62 -7.62
CA TYR A 103 -1.45 11.98 -6.35
C TYR A 103 -0.63 12.87 -5.39
N LEU A 104 0.32 13.69 -5.86
CA LEU A 104 0.99 14.70 -5.00
C LEU A 104 0.03 15.79 -4.57
N ASN A 105 -0.77 16.32 -5.49
CA ASN A 105 -1.78 17.33 -5.15
C ASN A 105 -2.77 16.77 -4.13
N TYR A 106 -3.20 15.52 -4.29
CA TYR A 106 -4.05 14.82 -3.34
C TYR A 106 -3.37 14.69 -1.97
N MET A 107 -2.09 14.28 -1.92
CA MET A 107 -1.32 14.16 -0.67
C MET A 107 -1.11 15.50 0.05
N ILE A 108 -0.92 16.59 -0.69
CA ILE A 108 -0.83 17.96 -0.13
C ILE A 108 -2.15 18.35 0.54
N ASN A 109 -3.26 18.11 -0.16
CA ASN A 109 -4.57 18.58 0.26
C ASN A 109 -5.23 17.66 1.31
N ASN A 110 -4.78 16.40 1.44
CA ASN A 110 -5.40 15.39 2.30
C ASN A 110 -4.38 14.75 3.26
N GLN A 111 -3.88 15.53 4.22
CA GLN A 111 -2.86 15.06 5.18
C GLN A 111 -3.29 13.86 6.04
N ASN A 112 -4.61 13.64 6.22
CA ASN A 112 -5.17 12.51 6.96
C ASN A 112 -5.52 11.29 6.08
N THR A 113 -5.10 11.29 4.82
CA THR A 113 -5.31 10.16 3.89
C THR A 113 -4.81 8.84 4.45
N PHE A 114 -5.54 7.76 4.20
CA PHE A 114 -5.16 6.37 4.46
C PHE A 114 -4.41 5.74 3.29
N LEU A 115 -4.36 6.36 2.11
CA LEU A 115 -3.57 5.87 0.99
C LEU A 115 -2.12 5.65 1.43
N VAL A 116 -1.54 4.52 1.05
CA VAL A 116 -0.10 4.24 1.24
C VAL A 116 0.72 5.37 0.63
N LYS A 117 1.79 5.80 1.29
CA LYS A 117 2.63 6.91 0.84
C LYS A 117 3.75 6.32 -0.01
N ILE A 118 3.69 6.51 -1.32
CA ILE A 118 4.77 6.13 -2.25
C ILE A 118 5.84 7.22 -2.19
N LEU A 119 7.06 6.86 -1.84
CA LEU A 119 8.18 7.76 -1.56
C LEU A 119 9.30 7.70 -2.60
N GLY A 120 9.26 6.71 -3.50
CA GLY A 120 10.18 6.61 -4.62
C GLY A 120 9.72 5.55 -5.61
N CYS A 121 10.09 5.72 -6.88
CA CYS A 121 9.75 4.81 -7.97
C CYS A 121 10.96 4.60 -8.87
N PHE A 122 11.31 3.33 -9.10
CA PHE A 122 12.58 2.98 -9.74
C PHE A 122 12.44 1.78 -10.66
N THR A 123 13.37 1.67 -11.62
CA THR A 123 13.62 0.46 -12.39
C THR A 123 15.08 0.08 -12.26
N HIS A 124 15.37 -1.11 -11.76
CA HIS A 124 16.70 -1.70 -11.81
C HIS A 124 16.83 -2.52 -13.09
N VAL A 125 17.88 -2.27 -13.87
CA VAL A 125 18.18 -2.98 -15.11
C VAL A 125 19.52 -3.68 -14.98
N GLN A 126 19.50 -4.98 -15.22
CA GLN A 126 20.67 -5.84 -15.26
C GLN A 126 20.61 -6.70 -16.51
N ASN A 127 21.55 -6.51 -17.42
CA ASN A 127 21.54 -7.12 -18.75
C ASN A 127 20.21 -6.81 -19.48
N LYS A 128 19.40 -7.83 -19.78
CA LYS A 128 18.06 -7.68 -20.40
C LYS A 128 16.91 -7.71 -19.38
N ASN A 129 17.21 -7.93 -18.10
CA ASN A 129 16.19 -8.04 -17.05
C ASN A 129 15.89 -6.67 -16.45
N LYS A 130 14.59 -6.32 -16.34
CA LYS A 130 14.10 -5.13 -15.67
C LYS A 130 13.27 -5.52 -14.45
N ILE A 131 13.50 -4.82 -13.35
CA ILE A 131 12.73 -4.98 -12.12
C ILE A 131 12.25 -3.60 -11.69
N HIS A 132 10.94 -3.40 -11.72
CA HIS A 132 10.31 -2.17 -11.26
C HIS A 132 9.96 -2.31 -9.78
N PHE A 133 10.23 -1.27 -9.01
CA PHE A 133 9.91 -1.26 -7.60
C PHE A 133 9.60 0.15 -7.12
N ILE A 134 8.76 0.19 -6.09
CA ILE A 134 8.47 1.41 -5.35
C ILE A 134 8.96 1.27 -3.93
N ILE A 135 9.35 2.40 -3.35
CA ILE A 135 9.56 2.56 -1.92
C ILE A 135 8.32 3.23 -1.37
N MET A 136 7.78 2.68 -0.30
CA MET A 136 6.60 3.17 0.39
C MET A 136 6.93 3.42 1.85
N LYS A 137 6.23 4.34 2.50
CA LYS A 137 6.19 4.39 3.97
C LYS A 137 5.56 3.09 4.47
N ASN A 138 6.19 2.45 5.45
CA ASN A 138 5.61 1.25 6.04
C ASN A 138 4.30 1.61 6.73
N ILE A 139 3.23 0.87 6.40
CA ILE A 139 1.92 1.06 7.01
C ILE A 139 1.89 0.52 8.44
N PHE A 140 2.81 -0.36 8.83
CA PHE A 140 2.85 -0.96 10.16
C PHE A 140 3.76 -0.16 11.09
N SER A 141 3.24 0.20 12.28
CA SER A 141 4.02 0.91 13.30
C SER A 141 5.06 0.04 14.02
N THR A 142 4.92 -1.29 13.97
CA THR A 142 5.74 -2.23 14.73
C THR A 142 5.89 -3.57 14.02
N ARG A 143 6.96 -4.30 14.35
CA ARG A 143 7.20 -5.68 13.90
C ARG A 143 6.36 -6.71 14.65
N ASN A 144 5.84 -6.34 15.83
CA ASN A 144 5.09 -7.22 16.71
C ASN A 144 3.61 -7.29 16.29
N ILE A 145 3.40 -7.72 15.04
CA ILE A 145 2.07 -7.87 14.45
C ILE A 145 1.53 -9.25 14.81
N LYS A 146 0.34 -9.28 15.41
CA LYS A 146 -0.37 -10.52 15.72
C LYS A 146 -1.11 -11.04 14.49
N TYR A 147 -1.89 -10.17 13.86
CA TYR A 147 -2.69 -10.46 12.67
C TYR A 147 -2.67 -9.28 11.71
N ILE A 148 -2.77 -9.58 10.42
CA ILE A 148 -3.03 -8.59 9.37
C ILE A 148 -4.36 -8.95 8.73
N TYR A 149 -5.30 -8.01 8.69
CA TYR A 149 -6.53 -8.13 7.92
C TYR A 149 -6.38 -7.38 6.61
N ASP A 150 -6.72 -8.03 5.50
CA ASP A 150 -6.76 -7.47 4.17
C ASP A 150 -8.22 -7.52 3.70
N LEU A 151 -8.88 -6.36 3.71
CA LEU A 151 -10.31 -6.21 3.48
C LEU A 151 -10.56 -5.59 2.10
N LYS A 152 -11.31 -6.28 1.24
CA LYS A 152 -11.69 -5.82 -0.12
C LYS A 152 -13.20 -5.66 -0.32
N GLY A 153 -13.99 -5.98 0.69
CA GLY A 153 -15.45 -5.94 0.64
C GLY A 153 -16.08 -7.07 -0.16
N PHE A 154 -15.45 -8.25 -0.23
CA PHE A 154 -16.09 -9.44 -0.80
C PHE A 154 -15.86 -10.69 0.06
N ASN A 155 -16.96 -11.40 0.34
CA ASN A 155 -17.00 -12.67 1.06
C ASN A 155 -16.60 -13.85 0.15
N VAL A 156 -15.34 -13.94 -0.27
CA VAL A 156 -14.86 -15.16 -0.93
C VAL A 156 -14.28 -16.08 0.13
N ASP A 157 -14.88 -17.26 0.33
CA ASP A 157 -14.26 -18.35 1.08
C ASP A 157 -12.95 -18.75 0.40
N ARG A 158 -11.85 -18.23 0.91
CA ARG A 158 -10.52 -18.71 0.58
C ARG A 158 -9.93 -19.29 1.86
N LYS A 159 -9.15 -20.37 1.76
CA LYS A 159 -8.35 -20.86 2.88
C LYS A 159 -7.56 -19.68 3.46
N THR A 160 -7.84 -19.36 4.70
CA THR A 160 -7.28 -18.22 5.41
C THR A 160 -5.89 -18.56 5.93
N ASP A 161 -4.92 -17.67 5.74
CA ASP A 161 -3.62 -17.78 6.40
C ASP A 161 -3.84 -17.43 7.90
N HIS A 162 -3.21 -18.15 8.81
CA HIS A 162 -3.29 -17.82 10.25
C HIS A 162 -2.77 -16.41 10.55
N PHE A 163 -1.85 -15.88 9.73
CA PHE A 163 -1.28 -14.55 9.88
C PHE A 163 -2.03 -13.48 9.06
N ILE A 164 -2.44 -13.81 7.83
CA ILE A 164 -3.21 -12.91 6.95
C ILE A 164 -4.67 -13.35 6.84
N LYS A 165 -5.50 -12.54 7.46
CA LYS A 165 -6.94 -12.70 7.58
C LYS A 165 -7.67 -11.82 6.56
N LYS A 166 -8.89 -12.19 6.21
CA LYS A 166 -9.73 -11.51 5.20
C LYS A 166 -11.03 -10.99 5.81
N ASP A 167 -11.94 -10.51 4.96
CA ASP A 167 -13.23 -9.91 5.36
C ASP A 167 -14.04 -10.78 6.34
N LYS A 168 -14.15 -12.10 6.08
CA LYS A 168 -14.89 -13.02 6.97
C LYS A 168 -14.24 -13.19 8.33
N ASP A 169 -12.92 -13.29 8.37
CA ASP A 169 -12.16 -13.42 9.63
C ASP A 169 -12.36 -12.19 10.50
N TRP A 170 -12.33 -10.99 9.92
CA TRP A 170 -12.60 -9.76 10.64
C TRP A 170 -13.97 -9.77 11.34
N ILE A 171 -15.00 -10.23 10.61
CA ILE A 171 -16.37 -10.36 11.15
C ILE A 171 -16.41 -11.41 12.27
N ASN A 172 -15.78 -12.58 12.05
CA ASN A 172 -15.78 -13.71 12.98
C ASN A 172 -15.00 -13.41 14.27
N ASP A 173 -13.87 -12.73 14.16
CA ASP A 173 -13.01 -12.34 15.28
C ASP A 173 -13.60 -11.17 16.10
N ARG A 174 -14.69 -10.56 15.62
CA ARG A 174 -15.47 -9.49 16.29
C ARG A 174 -14.64 -8.26 16.67
N TYR A 175 -13.52 -8.02 15.99
CA TYR A 175 -12.79 -6.77 16.11
C TYR A 175 -13.62 -5.62 15.56
N LYS A 176 -13.60 -4.47 16.26
CA LYS A 176 -14.32 -3.26 15.84
C LYS A 176 -13.54 -2.01 16.26
N ILE A 177 -13.53 -1.01 15.38
CA ILE A 177 -13.03 0.32 15.70
C ILE A 177 -14.08 1.07 16.52
N ASP A 178 -13.63 1.82 17.51
CA ASP A 178 -14.50 2.66 18.34
C ASP A 178 -15.27 3.66 17.48
N ASN A 179 -16.58 3.76 17.73
CA ASN A 179 -17.48 4.59 16.96
C ASN A 179 -17.18 6.09 17.10
N LYS A 180 -16.49 6.52 18.17
CA LYS A 180 -16.04 7.91 18.31
C LYS A 180 -15.11 8.38 17.19
N LEU A 181 -14.41 7.44 16.54
CA LEU A 181 -13.51 7.74 15.41
C LEU A 181 -14.18 7.52 14.05
N CYS A 182 -15.43 7.03 14.02
CA CYS A 182 -16.12 6.58 12.82
C CYS A 182 -16.20 7.68 11.77
N ASP A 183 -16.77 8.83 12.11
CA ASP A 183 -17.05 9.90 11.16
C ASP A 183 -15.76 10.41 10.49
N ASN A 184 -14.70 10.67 11.28
CA ASN A 184 -13.42 11.13 10.74
C ASN A 184 -12.70 10.05 9.90
N ILE A 185 -12.75 8.77 10.29
CA ILE A 185 -12.12 7.71 9.50
C ILE A 185 -12.87 7.51 8.18
N LEU A 186 -14.21 7.44 8.24
CA LEU A 186 -15.05 7.27 7.06
C LEU A 186 -14.88 8.42 6.07
N GLU A 187 -14.94 9.66 6.52
CA GLU A 187 -14.80 10.83 5.64
C GLU A 187 -13.47 10.81 4.86
N ASN A 188 -12.35 10.49 5.53
CA ASN A 188 -11.04 10.43 4.89
C ASN A 188 -10.93 9.22 3.94
N ILE A 189 -11.49 8.06 4.30
CA ILE A 189 -11.53 6.89 3.41
C ILE A 189 -12.41 7.18 2.19
N GLU A 190 -13.54 7.86 2.33
CA GLU A 190 -14.41 8.23 1.21
C GLU A 190 -13.70 9.15 0.21
N LYS A 191 -12.94 10.14 0.71
CA LYS A 191 -12.07 10.98 -0.13
C LYS A 191 -11.01 10.16 -0.85
N ASP A 192 -10.36 9.23 -0.15
CA ASP A 192 -9.34 8.36 -0.72
C ASP A 192 -9.92 7.47 -1.83
N ILE A 193 -11.08 6.88 -1.58
CA ILE A 193 -11.76 6.02 -2.54
C ILE A 193 -12.31 6.83 -3.72
N HIS A 194 -12.76 8.06 -3.50
CA HIS A 194 -13.13 8.96 -4.58
C HIS A 194 -11.94 9.24 -5.51
N PHE A 195 -10.77 9.56 -4.93
CA PHE A 195 -9.53 9.73 -5.70
C PHE A 195 -9.18 8.49 -6.53
N LEU A 196 -9.21 7.30 -5.93
CA LEU A 196 -8.92 6.06 -6.66
C LEU A 196 -9.95 5.80 -7.78
N LYS A 197 -11.23 6.08 -7.53
CA LYS A 197 -12.32 5.91 -8.50
C LYS A 197 -12.11 6.79 -9.75
N ILE A 198 -11.84 8.08 -9.58
CA ILE A 198 -11.66 9.00 -10.72
C ILE A 198 -10.45 8.64 -11.59
N HIS A 199 -9.44 7.98 -11.00
CA HIS A 199 -8.27 7.47 -11.71
C HIS A 199 -8.43 6.03 -12.23
N ASN A 200 -9.66 5.47 -12.18
CA ASN A 200 -9.96 4.11 -12.61
C ASN A 200 -9.12 3.04 -11.89
N ILE A 201 -8.72 3.27 -10.65
CA ILE A 201 -7.95 2.31 -9.86
C ILE A 201 -8.91 1.39 -9.12
N MET A 202 -8.62 0.09 -9.12
CA MET A 202 -9.42 -0.93 -8.44
C MET A 202 -8.53 -1.94 -7.72
N ASP A 203 -9.15 -2.96 -7.12
CA ASP A 203 -8.47 -4.06 -6.42
C ASP A 203 -7.58 -3.67 -5.23
N TYR A 204 -7.70 -2.43 -4.75
CA TYR A 204 -7.09 -1.95 -3.53
C TYR A 204 -7.70 -2.61 -2.27
N SER A 205 -6.93 -2.60 -1.19
CA SER A 205 -7.33 -3.22 0.08
C SER A 205 -7.25 -2.22 1.22
N LEU A 206 -8.20 -2.28 2.16
CA LEU A 206 -7.97 -1.73 3.49
C LEU A 206 -7.21 -2.76 4.31
N VAL A 207 -5.97 -2.44 4.68
CA VAL A 207 -5.15 -3.27 5.55
C VAL A 207 -5.23 -2.77 6.98
N ILE A 208 -5.46 -3.69 7.90
CA ILE A 208 -5.50 -3.44 9.34
C ILE A 208 -4.55 -4.40 10.04
N SER A 209 -3.53 -3.88 10.73
CA SER A 209 -2.72 -4.71 11.63
C SER A 209 -3.28 -4.68 13.04
N VAL A 210 -3.25 -5.83 13.72
CA VAL A 210 -3.50 -5.93 15.16
C VAL A 210 -2.18 -6.25 15.83
N ASN A 211 -1.68 -5.32 16.63
CA ASN A 211 -0.37 -5.44 17.25
C ASN A 211 -0.50 -6.02 18.67
N THR A 212 0.48 -6.79 19.13
CA THR A 212 0.53 -7.22 20.52
C THR A 212 0.94 -6.05 21.41
N ILE A 213 0.14 -5.75 22.44
CA ILE A 213 0.51 -4.76 23.46
C ILE A 213 1.40 -5.47 24.50
N PRO A 214 2.62 -4.98 24.80
CA PRO A 214 3.41 -5.50 25.93
C PRO A 214 2.66 -5.29 27.25
N CYS A 215 2.63 -6.31 28.13
CA CYS A 215 1.84 -6.32 29.38
C CYS A 215 2.00 -5.10 30.30
N ASN A 216 3.08 -4.32 30.19
CA ASN A 216 3.36 -3.21 31.12
C ASN A 216 2.78 -1.85 30.66
N LYS A 217 1.96 -1.82 29.60
CA LYS A 217 1.47 -0.57 28.97
C LYS A 217 -0.01 -0.27 29.20
N TYR A 218 -0.69 -1.03 30.07
CA TYR A 218 -2.16 -0.96 30.26
C TYR A 218 -2.69 0.21 31.11
N PHE A 219 -1.83 1.05 31.68
CA PHE A 219 -2.29 2.20 32.48
C PHE A 219 -2.63 3.40 31.59
N ASP A 220 -3.89 3.83 31.70
CA ASP A 220 -4.52 5.07 31.21
C ASP A 220 -4.02 5.61 29.87
N ARG A 221 -4.78 5.33 28.79
CA ARG A 221 -4.45 5.89 27.48
C ARG A 221 -5.67 6.49 26.79
N GLU A 222 -5.55 7.78 26.49
CA GLU A 222 -6.38 8.55 25.57
C GLU A 222 -6.13 8.15 24.11
N TYR A 223 -7.16 8.22 23.26
CA TYR A 223 -7.03 8.02 21.80
C TYR A 223 -5.99 8.98 21.22
N LYS A 224 -4.87 8.44 20.73
CA LYS A 224 -3.87 9.21 19.98
C LYS A 224 -3.87 8.77 18.53
N ILE A 225 -4.40 9.63 17.66
CA ILE A 225 -4.21 9.51 16.21
C ILE A 225 -2.83 10.06 15.91
N ASN A 226 -1.85 9.17 15.67
CA ASN A 226 -0.57 9.63 15.15
C ASN A 226 -0.70 9.85 13.65
N LYS A 227 -1.04 11.09 13.27
CA LYS A 227 -1.22 11.51 11.87
C LYS A 227 0.01 11.26 11.00
N GLN A 228 1.21 11.20 11.58
CA GLN A 228 2.43 11.03 10.80
C GLN A 228 2.66 9.59 10.33
N SER A 229 2.07 8.56 10.95
CA SER A 229 2.45 7.15 10.72
C SER A 229 1.38 6.26 10.11
N ASN A 230 0.24 6.80 9.63
CA ASN A 230 -0.94 6.00 9.24
C ASN A 230 -1.37 5.01 10.35
N SER A 231 -1.00 5.27 11.60
CA SER A 231 -1.21 4.35 12.71
C SER A 231 -2.21 4.93 13.70
N PHE A 232 -3.22 4.14 14.04
CA PHE A 232 -4.29 4.52 14.96
C PHE A 232 -4.16 3.71 16.25
N THR A 233 -3.81 4.37 17.35
CA THR A 233 -3.85 3.70 18.66
C THR A 233 -5.29 3.76 19.18
N ILE A 234 -6.09 2.71 18.91
CA ILE A 234 -7.47 2.59 19.41
C ILE A 234 -7.45 1.88 20.76
N LEU A 235 -7.52 2.67 21.82
CA LEU A 235 -7.28 2.21 23.18
C LEU A 235 -8.57 1.65 23.78
N LYS A 236 -8.78 0.36 23.51
CA LYS A 236 -9.62 -0.57 24.28
C LYS A 236 -9.41 -2.04 23.85
N GLN A 237 -8.88 -2.32 22.65
CA GLN A 237 -8.71 -3.69 22.12
C GLN A 237 -7.35 -4.00 21.47
N GLY A 238 -6.46 -3.01 21.30
CA GLY A 238 -5.16 -3.22 20.64
C GLY A 238 -4.57 -1.93 20.07
N GLU A 239 -3.31 -1.95 19.64
CA GLU A 239 -2.81 -0.90 18.73
C GLU A 239 -3.04 -1.36 17.30
N TYR A 240 -3.69 -0.53 16.48
CA TYR A 240 -4.00 -0.85 15.10
C TYR A 240 -3.22 0.04 14.14
N SER A 241 -2.74 -0.51 13.04
CA SER A 241 -2.29 0.31 11.90
C SER A 241 -3.27 0.11 10.76
N ILE A 242 -3.69 1.20 10.10
CA ILE A 242 -4.73 1.16 9.07
C ILE A 242 -4.20 1.88 7.83
N GLY A 243 -4.31 1.26 6.66
CA GLY A 243 -3.94 1.91 5.42
C GLY A 243 -4.55 1.25 4.20
N ILE A 244 -4.72 2.02 3.14
CA ILE A 244 -5.18 1.54 1.83
C ILE A 244 -3.95 1.25 0.98
N ILE A 245 -3.82 -0.01 0.54
CA ILE A 245 -2.70 -0.49 -0.28
C ILE A 245 -3.15 -0.93 -1.68
N ASP A 246 -2.19 -1.31 -2.53
CA ASP A 246 -2.42 -1.79 -3.91
C ASP A 246 -3.12 -0.76 -4.82
N ILE A 247 -2.80 0.52 -4.60
CA ILE A 247 -3.39 1.69 -5.27
C ILE A 247 -2.88 1.94 -6.71
N LEU A 248 -2.27 0.95 -7.37
CA LEU A 248 -1.68 1.10 -8.71
C LEU A 248 -2.28 0.13 -9.75
N THR A 249 -3.32 -0.62 -9.39
CA THR A 249 -3.99 -1.53 -10.32
C THR A 249 -5.06 -0.76 -11.10
N SER A 250 -4.72 -0.35 -12.32
CA SER A 250 -5.65 0.35 -13.21
C SER A 250 -6.66 -0.61 -13.88
N TYR A 251 -7.92 -0.19 -13.92
CA TYR A 251 -9.00 -0.83 -14.65
C TYR A 251 -8.84 -0.57 -16.16
N GLY A 252 -8.93 -1.62 -16.98
CA GLY A 252 -8.85 -1.52 -18.43
C GLY A 252 -7.63 -2.20 -19.06
N GLU A 253 -6.53 -2.36 -18.32
CA GLU A 253 -5.33 -3.05 -18.82
C GLU A 253 -5.50 -4.59 -18.84
N TYR A 254 -6.57 -5.11 -18.22
CA TYR A 254 -7.01 -6.51 -18.31
C TYR A 254 -8.20 -6.72 -19.28
N LYS A 255 -8.92 -5.64 -19.64
CA LYS A 255 -10.10 -5.72 -20.52
C LYS A 255 -9.73 -6.14 -21.94
N LYS A 256 -8.58 -5.75 -22.49
CA LYS A 256 -8.19 -6.19 -23.85
C LYS A 256 -8.04 -7.71 -23.98
N ILE A 257 -7.67 -8.40 -22.91
CA ILE A 257 -7.47 -9.86 -22.92
C ILE A 257 -8.80 -10.56 -22.60
N GLU A 258 -9.57 -10.06 -21.64
CA GLU A 258 -10.91 -10.59 -21.36
C GLU A 258 -11.93 -10.29 -22.47
N ASP A 259 -11.90 -9.13 -23.11
CA ASP A 259 -12.79 -8.80 -24.24
C ASP A 259 -12.44 -9.68 -25.45
N TRP A 260 -11.16 -10.01 -25.65
CA TRP A 260 -10.74 -10.97 -26.67
C TRP A 260 -11.19 -12.40 -26.34
N PHE A 261 -11.09 -12.83 -25.07
CA PHE A 261 -11.58 -14.13 -24.61
C PHE A 261 -13.11 -14.21 -24.60
N ASN A 262 -13.81 -13.16 -24.19
CA ASN A 262 -15.27 -13.09 -24.15
C ASN A 262 -15.87 -12.96 -25.55
N PHE A 263 -15.19 -12.26 -26.47
CA PHE A 263 -15.51 -12.26 -27.91
C PHE A 263 -15.40 -13.68 -28.50
N LEU A 264 -14.43 -14.48 -28.06
CA LEU A 264 -14.28 -15.86 -28.52
C LEU A 264 -15.21 -16.87 -27.83
N CYS A 265 -15.60 -16.64 -26.56
CA CYS A 265 -16.22 -17.67 -25.72
C CYS A 265 -17.70 -17.49 -25.37
N LEU A 266 -18.40 -16.41 -25.76
CA LEU A 266 -19.87 -16.29 -25.57
C LEU A 266 -20.38 -16.64 -24.13
N CYS A 267 -19.56 -16.38 -23.10
CA CYS A 267 -19.92 -16.68 -21.71
C CYS A 267 -20.51 -15.45 -21.01
N SER A 268 -21.85 -15.40 -20.92
CA SER A 268 -22.55 -14.50 -20.01
C SER A 268 -22.64 -15.11 -18.61
N LEU A 269 -22.46 -14.26 -17.57
CA LEU A 269 -22.83 -14.45 -16.14
C LEU A 269 -21.76 -14.99 -15.17
N ASN A 270 -20.76 -14.15 -14.86
CA ASN A 270 -20.58 -13.59 -13.50
C ASN A 270 -19.41 -12.60 -13.51
N LYS A 271 -19.74 -11.31 -13.49
CA LYS A 271 -18.80 -10.18 -13.66
C LYS A 271 -17.78 -10.13 -12.52
N SER A 272 -16.64 -10.80 -12.72
CA SER A 272 -15.42 -10.72 -11.91
C SER A 272 -14.72 -9.36 -12.08
N CYS A 273 -14.84 -8.73 -13.26
CA CYS A 273 -14.32 -7.38 -13.53
C CYS A 273 -15.37 -6.31 -13.29
N LYS A 274 -15.51 -5.92 -12.02
CA LYS A 274 -16.43 -4.87 -11.58
C LYS A 274 -15.80 -3.51 -11.86
N ASP A 275 -16.51 -2.74 -12.67
CA ASP A 275 -16.40 -1.30 -12.84
C ASP A 275 -15.88 -0.57 -11.56
N PRO A 276 -14.92 0.37 -11.66
CA PRO A 276 -14.37 1.10 -10.51
C PRO A 276 -15.44 1.72 -9.60
N GLU A 277 -16.55 2.20 -10.15
CA GLU A 277 -17.67 2.72 -9.38
C GLU A 277 -18.28 1.64 -8.49
N LYS A 278 -18.67 0.51 -9.09
CA LYS A 278 -19.25 -0.63 -8.35
C LYS A 278 -18.27 -1.24 -7.35
N TYR A 279 -16.97 -1.21 -7.65
CA TYR A 279 -15.94 -1.64 -6.71
C TYR A 279 -15.90 -0.71 -5.49
N SER A 280 -15.85 0.60 -5.75
CA SER A 280 -15.77 1.63 -4.72
C SER A 280 -16.95 1.63 -3.75
N GLU A 281 -18.18 1.57 -4.28
CA GLU A 281 -19.41 1.54 -3.48
C GLU A 281 -19.44 0.34 -2.54
N ARG A 282 -19.07 -0.84 -3.07
CA ARG A 282 -19.02 -2.07 -2.28
C ARG A 282 -17.97 -1.98 -1.18
N PHE A 283 -16.80 -1.43 -1.48
CA PHE A 283 -15.72 -1.26 -0.53
C PHE A 283 -16.14 -0.35 0.63
N ILE A 284 -16.71 0.82 0.34
CA ILE A 284 -17.23 1.77 1.35
C ILE A 284 -18.35 1.14 2.17
N LYS A 285 -19.32 0.48 1.52
CA LYS A 285 -20.42 -0.20 2.20
C LYS A 285 -19.92 -1.29 3.17
N ASN A 286 -18.89 -2.04 2.79
CA ASN A 286 -18.28 -3.03 3.67
C ASN A 286 -17.64 -2.39 4.90
N ILE A 287 -16.89 -1.30 4.71
CA ILE A 287 -16.25 -0.56 5.80
C ILE A 287 -17.31 -0.03 6.77
N TYR A 288 -18.33 0.65 6.26
CA TYR A 288 -19.40 1.21 7.08
C TYR A 288 -20.10 0.15 7.95
N ASN A 289 -20.45 -0.99 7.35
CA ASN A 289 -21.21 -2.04 8.04
C ASN A 289 -20.35 -2.87 9.01
N ASN A 290 -19.06 -3.07 8.71
CA ASN A 290 -18.25 -4.09 9.36
C ASN A 290 -17.06 -3.56 10.15
N LEU A 291 -16.58 -2.34 9.91
CA LEU A 291 -15.37 -1.84 10.57
C LEU A 291 -15.62 -1.29 11.98
N PHE A 292 -16.75 -0.61 12.19
CA PHE A 292 -17.03 0.15 13.41
C PHE A 292 -18.02 -0.55 14.34
N GLN A 293 -17.92 -0.26 15.64
CA GLN A 293 -18.94 -0.64 16.63
C GLN A 293 -20.27 0.01 16.25
N LYS A 294 -21.39 -0.74 16.38
CA LYS A 294 -22.73 -0.16 16.18
C LYS A 294 -23.01 0.84 17.31
N LYS A 295 -23.70 1.93 17.00
CA LYS A 295 -24.23 2.87 18.01
C LYS A 295 -25.25 2.15 18.89
#